data_AF-A0A8T3MYM6-F1
#
_entry.id   AF-A0A8T3MYM6-F1
#
_cell.length_a   1.000
_cell.length_b   1.000
_cell.length_c   1.000
_cell.angle_alpha   90.00
_cell.angle_beta   90.00
_cell.angle_gamma   90.00
#
_symmetry.space_group_name_H-M   'P 1'
#
loop_
_entity.id
_entity.type
_entity.pdbx_description
1 polymer ?
#
loop_
_entity_poly.entity_id
_entity_poly.type
_entity_poly.pdbx_seq_one_letter_code
_entity_poly.pdbx_strand_id
1 'polypeptide(L)'
;MTPSPRTERSYRALLAVPGFGRILLSMQLSRIAQSMVGVALVLFTLDEYGSPALTGIVTFASVFPGLLVAPIAGALLDRHGRTKLVILDYAVALLAL
;
A
#
# COMPACT_ATOMS: atom_id res chain seq x y z
N MET A 1 -32.29 -23.12 -23.65
CA MET A 1 -31.85 -21.71 -23.52
C MET A 1 -30.48 -21.75 -22.86
N THR A 2 -29.41 -21.78 -23.65
CA THR A 2 -28.02 -21.82 -23.16
C THR A 2 -27.66 -20.45 -22.61
N PRO A 3 -27.28 -20.30 -21.32
CA PRO A 3 -26.91 -19.01 -20.77
C PRO A 3 -25.68 -18.46 -21.50
N SER A 4 -25.76 -17.22 -21.95
CA SER A 4 -24.67 -16.53 -22.65
C SER A 4 -23.54 -16.21 -21.67
N PRO A 5 -22.26 -16.48 -22.01
CA PRO A 5 -21.11 -16.41 -21.09
C PRO A 5 -20.67 -14.99 -20.67
N ARG A 6 -21.54 -13.97 -20.84
CA ARG A 6 -21.24 -12.55 -20.54
C ARG A 6 -21.84 -12.05 -19.22
N THR A 7 -22.84 -12.72 -18.65
CA THR A 7 -23.49 -12.28 -17.40
C THR A 7 -22.72 -12.72 -16.14
N GLU A 8 -21.76 -13.64 -16.27
CA GLU A 8 -21.02 -14.24 -15.14
C GLU A 8 -19.77 -13.46 -14.69
N ARG A 9 -19.32 -12.44 -15.45
CA ARG A 9 -18.16 -11.61 -15.08
C ARG A 9 -18.58 -10.27 -14.47
N SER A 10 -19.42 -10.30 -13.44
CA SER A 10 -19.77 -9.10 -12.69
C SER A 10 -18.85 -8.95 -11.48
N TYR A 11 -18.30 -7.76 -11.24
CA TYR A 11 -17.51 -7.45 -10.02
C TYR A 11 -18.27 -7.79 -8.73
N ARG A 12 -19.60 -7.78 -8.77
CA ARG A 12 -20.46 -8.19 -7.64
C ARG A 12 -20.35 -9.67 -7.31
N ALA A 13 -19.99 -10.52 -8.29
CA ALA A 13 -19.75 -11.95 -8.07
C ALA A 13 -18.49 -12.19 -7.22
N LEU A 14 -17.51 -11.27 -7.25
CA LEU A 14 -16.33 -11.35 -6.38
C LEU A 14 -16.69 -11.17 -4.90
N LEU A 15 -17.69 -10.34 -4.58
CA LEU A 15 -18.17 -10.17 -3.22
C LEU A 15 -18.84 -11.44 -2.66
N ALA A 16 -19.29 -12.34 -3.53
CA ALA A 16 -19.86 -13.63 -3.13
C ALA A 16 -18.78 -14.71 -2.87
N VAL A 17 -17.51 -14.45 -3.19
CA VAL A 17 -16.40 -15.37 -2.92
C VAL A 17 -16.11 -15.39 -1.42
N PRO A 18 -16.13 -16.57 -0.76
CA PRO A 18 -15.82 -16.68 0.67
C PRO A 18 -14.44 -16.09 0.99
N GLY A 19 -14.40 -15.17 1.95
CA GLY A 19 -13.15 -14.52 2.41
C GLY A 19 -12.74 -13.26 1.64
N PHE A 20 -13.27 -13.01 0.44
CA PHE A 20 -12.91 -11.81 -0.35
C PHE A 20 -13.26 -10.51 0.37
N GLY A 21 -14.44 -10.43 0.99
CA GLY A 21 -14.86 -9.27 1.79
C GLY A 21 -13.92 -8.99 2.99
N ARG A 22 -13.42 -10.04 3.66
CA ARG A 22 -12.47 -9.90 4.78
C ARG A 22 -11.12 -9.38 4.29
N ILE A 23 -10.64 -9.87 3.15
CA ILE A 23 -9.41 -9.38 2.51
C ILE A 23 -9.57 -7.90 2.14
N LEU A 24 -10.67 -7.53 1.46
CA LEU A 24 -10.96 -6.14 1.13
C LEU A 24 -10.98 -5.24 2.37
N LEU A 25 -11.69 -5.64 3.43
CA LEU A 25 -11.74 -4.88 4.68
C LEU A 25 -10.34 -4.69 5.29
N SER A 26 -9.56 -5.78 5.36
CA SER A 26 -8.19 -5.71 5.89
C SER A 26 -7.30 -4.80 5.06
N MET A 27 -7.38 -4.88 3.72
CA MET A 27 -6.61 -4.01 2.83
C MET A 27 -7.00 -2.53 3.01
N GLN A 28 -8.29 -2.23 3.15
CA GLN A 28 -8.75 -0.86 3.37
C GLN A 28 -8.29 -0.33 4.72
N LEU A 29 -8.39 -1.14 5.77
CA LEU A 29 -7.91 -0.77 7.10
C LEU A 29 -6.40 -0.53 7.10
N SER A 30 -5.62 -1.44 6.50
CA SER A 30 -4.17 -1.27 6.34
C SER A 30 -3.83 -0.01 5.53
N ARG A 31 -4.57 0.29 4.46
CA ARG A 31 -4.36 1.49 3.64
C ARG A 31 -4.63 2.77 4.44
N ILE A 32 -5.68 2.80 5.27
CA ILE A 32 -5.99 3.94 6.14
C ILE A 32 -4.88 4.10 7.18
N ALA A 33 -4.50 3.02 7.87
CA ALA A 33 -3.43 3.05 8.87
C ALA A 33 -2.12 3.60 8.26
N GLN A 34 -1.74 3.09 7.07
CA GLN A 34 -0.54 3.55 6.37
C GLN A 34 -0.63 5.03 5.96
N SER A 35 -1.81 5.50 5.56
CA SER A 35 -2.03 6.93 5.25
C SER A 35 -1.88 7.82 6.49
N MET A 36 -2.29 7.34 7.67
CA MET A 36 -2.21 8.09 8.92
C MET A 36 -0.77 8.29 9.40
N VAL A 37 0.18 7.42 9.02
CA VAL A 37 1.60 7.61 9.35
C VAL A 37 2.11 8.95 8.83
N GLY A 38 1.76 9.33 7.60
CA GLY A 38 2.16 10.62 7.02
C GLY A 38 1.55 11.81 7.76
N VAL A 39 0.25 11.73 8.11
CA VAL A 39 -0.44 12.77 8.89
C VAL A 39 0.18 12.91 10.28
N ALA A 40 0.43 11.78 10.95
CA ALA A 40 1.05 11.74 12.27
C ALA A 40 2.45 12.34 12.24
N LEU A 41 3.28 12.00 11.24
CA LEU A 41 4.63 12.54 11.09
C LEU A 41 4.62 14.07 10.93
N VAL A 42 3.70 14.59 10.11
CA VAL A 42 3.54 16.03 9.88
C VAL A 42 3.15 16.74 11.18
N LEU A 43 2.09 16.26 11.84
CA LEU A 43 1.61 16.87 13.08
C LEU A 43 2.64 16.76 14.21
N PHE A 44 3.26 15.59 14.37
CA PHE A 44 4.30 15.36 15.37
C PHE A 44 5.50 16.28 15.17
N THR A 45 6.02 16.38 13.94
CA THR A 45 7.19 17.24 13.68
C THR A 45 6.84 18.72 13.86
N LEU A 46 5.61 19.12 13.50
CA LEU A 46 5.15 20.48 13.71
C LEU A 46 4.97 20.81 15.19
N ASP A 47 4.41 19.89 15.97
CA ASP A 47 4.21 20.04 17.42
C ASP A 47 5.54 20.10 18.17
N GLU A 48 6.47 19.21 17.84
CA GLU A 48 7.76 19.10 18.52
C GLU A 48 8.72 20.25 18.16
N TYR A 49 8.78 20.66 16.90
CA TYR A 49 9.77 21.64 16.42
C TYR A 49 9.19 23.03 16.13
N GLY A 50 7.86 23.18 16.06
CA GLY A 50 7.20 24.46 15.74
C GLY A 50 7.52 25.04 14.36
N SER A 51 8.20 24.29 13.49
CA SER A 51 8.77 24.80 12.24
C SER A 51 8.19 24.08 11.01
N PRO A 52 7.34 24.76 10.22
CA PRO A 52 6.77 24.19 8.99
C PRO A 52 7.82 23.77 7.96
N ALA A 53 8.97 24.47 7.90
CA ALA A 53 10.05 24.13 6.98
C ALA A 53 10.71 22.80 7.34
N LEU A 54 10.97 22.57 8.64
CA LEU A 54 11.51 21.30 9.12
C LEU A 54 10.51 20.15 8.91
N THR A 55 9.24 20.39 9.21
CA THR A 55 8.17 19.42 8.92
C THR A 55 8.13 19.03 7.44
N GLY A 56 8.28 20.00 6.53
CA GLY A 56 8.36 19.75 5.09
C GLY A 56 9.56 18.89 4.70
N ILE A 57 10.75 19.17 5.25
CA ILE A 57 11.97 18.38 5.00
C ILE A 57 11.81 16.94 5.51
N VAL A 58 11.31 16.76 6.74
CA VAL A 58 11.07 15.44 7.33
C VAL A 58 10.06 14.63 6.53
N THR A 59 8.97 15.27 6.10
CA THR A 59 7.95 14.64 5.25
C THR A 59 8.49 14.28 3.87
N PHE A 60 9.35 15.12 3.29
CA PHE A 60 10.01 14.81 2.04
C PHE A 60 10.96 13.61 2.18
N ALA A 61 11.79 13.61 3.23
CA ALA A 61 12.74 12.55 3.49
C ALA A 61 12.07 11.18 3.73
N SER A 62 10.84 11.15 4.25
CA SER A 62 10.10 9.90 4.48
C SER A 62 9.50 9.30 3.20
N VAL A 63 9.20 10.09 2.17
CA VAL A 63 8.53 9.61 0.94
C VAL A 63 9.49 9.52 -0.24
N PHE A 64 10.44 10.45 -0.36
CA PHE A 64 11.29 10.60 -1.53
C PHE A 64 12.12 9.35 -1.89
N PRO A 65 12.77 8.66 -0.94
CA PRO A 65 13.50 7.43 -1.25
C PRO A 65 12.60 6.35 -1.86
N GLY A 66 11.39 6.19 -1.31
CA GLY A 66 10.40 5.24 -1.83
C GLY A 66 9.96 5.59 -3.26
N LEU A 67 9.81 6.88 -3.56
CA LEU A 67 9.47 7.35 -4.91
C LEU A 67 10.58 7.03 -5.93
N LEU A 68 11.84 7.20 -5.55
CA LEU A 68 12.99 6.87 -6.41
C LEU A 68 13.09 5.36 -6.68
N VAL A 69 12.78 4.53 -5.68
CA VAL A 69 12.85 3.06 -5.81
C VAL A 69 11.63 2.48 -6.53
N ALA A 70 10.49 3.16 -6.53
CA ALA A 70 9.23 2.64 -7.08
C ALA A 70 9.30 2.14 -8.54
N PRO A 71 9.94 2.82 -9.51
CA PRO A 71 10.08 2.32 -10.88
C PRO A 71 10.89 1.02 -10.96
N ILE A 72 11.94 0.92 -10.13
CA ILE A 72 12.80 -0.27 -10.07
C ILE A 72 12.02 -1.44 -9.48
N ALA A 73 11.30 -1.20 -8.37
CA ALA A 73 10.44 -2.19 -7.74
C ALA A 73 9.35 -2.68 -8.70
N GLY A 74 8.71 -1.77 -9.46
CA GLY A 74 7.72 -2.12 -10.47
C GLY A 74 8.30 -2.98 -11.60
N ALA A 75 9.44 -2.57 -12.17
CA ALA A 75 10.12 -3.34 -13.22
C ALA A 75 10.57 -4.72 -12.72
N LEU A 76 10.98 -4.83 -11.45
CA LEU A 76 11.37 -6.11 -10.85
C LEU A 76 10.15 -7.02 -10.60
N LEU A 77 9.02 -6.45 -10.19
CA LEU A 77 7.73 -7.15 -10.01
C LEU A 77 7.22 -7.73 -11.33
N ASP A 78 7.34 -6.96 -12.41
CA ASP A 78 6.90 -7.37 -13.75
C ASP A 78 7.76 -8.52 -14.31
N ARG A 79 9.03 -8.61 -13.93
CA ARG A 79 9.98 -9.61 -14.45
C ARG A 79 10.09 -10.90 -13.62
N HIS A 80 10.01 -10.83 -12.29
CA HIS A 80 10.39 -11.96 -11.41
C HIS A 80 9.21 -12.69 -10.75
N GLY A 81 7.98 -12.25 -11.01
CA GLY A 81 6.76 -12.83 -10.44
C GLY A 81 6.43 -12.27 -9.05
N ARG A 82 5.15 -11.93 -8.88
CA ARG A 82 4.61 -11.16 -7.73
C ARG A 82 4.94 -11.78 -6.36
N THR A 83 4.93 -13.10 -6.25
CA THR A 83 5.07 -13.82 -4.97
C THR A 83 6.47 -13.66 -4.33
N LYS A 84 7.55 -13.69 -5.12
CA LYS A 84 8.92 -13.58 -4.58
C LYS A 84 9.21 -12.17 -4.03
N LEU A 85 8.69 -11.14 -4.71
CA LEU A 85 8.82 -9.77 -4.25
C LEU A 85 7.97 -9.47 -3.02
N VAL A 86 6.77 -10.05 -2.92
CA VAL A 86 5.94 -9.92 -1.71
C VAL A 86 6.65 -10.53 -0.49
N ILE A 87 7.31 -11.68 -0.66
CA ILE A 87 8.11 -12.29 0.43
C ILE A 87 9.29 -11.39 0.81
N LEU A 88 9.99 -10.82 -0.18
CA LEU A 88 11.10 -9.90 0.08
C LEU A 88 10.63 -8.64 0.82
N ASP A 89 9.50 -8.06 0.40
CA ASP A 89 8.89 -6.91 1.05
C ASP A 89 8.58 -7.20 2.53
N TYR A 90 7.93 -8.33 2.81
CA TYR A 90 7.67 -8.74 4.20
C TYR A 90 8.96 -9.03 4.99
N ALA A 91 9.99 -9.58 4.36
CA ALA A 91 11.28 -9.81 5.03
C ALA A 91 11.98 -8.49 5.39
N VAL A 92 11.94 -7.50 4.49
CA VAL A 92 12.49 -6.16 4.75
C VAL A 92 11.68 -5.47 5.85
N ALA A 93 10.35 -5.53 5.79
CA ALA A 93 9.48 -4.95 6.82
C ALA A 93 9.74 -5.54 8.21
N LEU A 94 9.98 -6.86 8.29
CA LEU A 94 10.34 -7.52 9.55
C LEU A 94 11.70 -7.04 10.10
N LEU A 95 12.68 -6.77 9.23
CA LEU A 95 14.01 -6.32 9.65
C LEU A 95 14.06 -4.82 10.00
N ALA A 96 13.09 -4.05 9.51
CA ALA A 96 13.02 -2.60 9.74
C ALA A 96 12.21 -2.21 11.00
N LEU A 97 11.50 -3.17 11.60
CA LEU A 97 10.72 -3.01 12.83
C LEU A 97 11.52 -3.48 14.06
#